data_AF-A0A671MC81-F1
#
_entry.id   AF-A0A671MC81-F1
#
_cell.length_a   1.000
_cell.length_b   1.000
_cell.length_c   1.000
_cell.angle_alpha   90.00
_cell.angle_beta   90.00
_cell.angle_gamma   90.00
#
_symmetry.space_group_name_H-M   'P 1'
#
loop_
_entity.id
_entity.type
_entity.pdbx_description
1 polymer ?
#
loop_
_entity_poly.entity_id
_entity_poly.type
_entity_poly.pdbx_seq_one_letter_code
_entity_poly.pdbx_strand_id
1 'polypeptide(L)'
;MATAHGSSPPQRPDIKPSESGDDGRRGGFLETAGWRRVPKKHERSRVQPTVLVPKYLSQQWAKASGRGEVGKLKIGKAQGKTAVSFSLNEELTVVQCSGEKVSSVCSPREHPFTMQTVGGQTLAVFTETSDKLALEGMVVQRAECRPAVSESYMKLKKLQIEESTKPLRFSQKLEKAVTTNYKPVSNHSHNVEYEKRKKEEGKRARADKQKVLEMLFSAFEKHQYYNIRDLVDITKQPVIYLKEILREIGVYNSRGPHKSTWELKPEYRHYEEGQEDEEEKIE
;
A
#
# COMPACT_ATOMS: atom_id res chain seq x y z
N MET A 1 0.94 8.39 30.11
CA MET A 1 -0.17 7.41 30.09
C MET A 1 -0.55 7.21 28.63
N ALA A 2 -0.11 6.10 28.03
CA ALA A 2 -0.39 5.77 26.65
C ALA A 2 -1.14 4.43 26.64
N THR A 3 -2.40 4.46 26.22
CA THR A 3 -3.26 3.29 26.04
C THR A 3 -3.02 2.71 24.66
N ALA A 4 -2.46 1.50 24.61
CA ALA A 4 -2.32 0.72 23.39
C ALA A 4 -3.60 -0.12 23.17
N HIS A 5 -4.28 0.08 22.04
CA HIS A 5 -5.34 -0.83 21.59
C HIS A 5 -4.70 -2.03 20.89
N GLY A 6 -4.76 -3.19 21.55
CA GLY A 6 -4.37 -4.48 20.99
C GLY A 6 -5.48 -5.07 20.12
N SER A 7 -5.15 -5.44 18.89
CA SER A 7 -6.03 -6.23 18.02
C SER A 7 -5.84 -7.72 18.31
N SER A 8 -6.93 -8.39 18.70
CA SER A 8 -6.99 -9.83 18.96
C SER A 8 -6.99 -10.66 17.67
N PRO A 9 -6.43 -11.89 17.69
CA PRO A 9 -6.50 -12.82 16.56
C PRO A 9 -7.84 -13.59 16.54
N PRO A 10 -8.36 -13.97 15.36
CA PRO A 10 -9.65 -14.64 15.25
C PRO A 10 -9.59 -16.11 15.68
N GLN A 11 -10.65 -16.54 16.36
CA GLN A 11 -10.87 -17.88 16.90
C GLN A 11 -11.14 -18.92 15.81
N ARG A 12 -10.64 -20.15 16.02
CA ARG A 12 -11.02 -21.34 15.24
C ARG A 12 -12.41 -21.83 15.68
N PRO A 13 -13.30 -22.23 14.75
CA PRO A 13 -14.55 -22.87 15.13
C PRO A 13 -14.34 -24.35 15.50
N ASP A 14 -14.90 -24.73 16.64
CA ASP A 14 -15.05 -26.11 17.12
C ASP A 14 -16.06 -26.88 16.26
N ILE A 15 -15.65 -28.04 15.77
CA ILE A 15 -16.50 -28.98 15.03
C ILE A 15 -16.99 -30.06 16.00
N LYS A 16 -18.30 -30.07 16.29
CA LYS A 16 -18.98 -31.17 16.99
C LYS A 16 -19.18 -32.38 16.05
N PRO A 17 -19.11 -33.62 16.56
CA PRO A 17 -19.44 -34.81 15.77
C PRO A 17 -20.96 -34.94 15.65
N SER A 18 -21.45 -35.22 14.44
CA SER A 18 -22.84 -35.63 14.20
C SER A 18 -22.87 -37.06 13.70
N GLU A 19 -23.91 -37.76 14.16
CA GLU A 19 -24.08 -39.20 14.16
C GLU A 19 -24.19 -39.85 12.77
N SER A 20 -23.85 -41.14 12.80
CA SER A 20 -24.04 -42.16 11.78
C SER A 20 -25.49 -42.29 11.29
N GLY A 21 -25.66 -42.27 9.97
CA GLY A 21 -26.83 -42.81 9.27
C GLY A 21 -26.36 -43.72 8.15
N ASP A 22 -26.49 -45.02 8.37
CA ASP A 22 -26.34 -46.10 7.40
C ASP A 22 -27.50 -46.04 6.40
N ASP A 23 -27.23 -45.92 5.10
CA ASP A 23 -28.14 -46.42 4.09
C ASP A 23 -27.41 -46.70 2.77
N GLY A 24 -27.36 -47.96 2.40
CA GLY A 24 -26.72 -48.43 1.19
C GLY A 24 -27.59 -48.19 -0.05
N ARG A 25 -26.96 -47.84 -1.18
CA ARG A 25 -27.26 -48.37 -2.53
C ARG A 25 -26.32 -47.78 -3.58
N ARG A 26 -25.55 -48.69 -4.19
CA ARG A 26 -25.24 -48.86 -5.62
C ARG A 26 -25.09 -47.60 -6.49
N GLY A 27 -23.87 -47.46 -7.03
CA GLY A 27 -23.64 -47.19 -8.45
C GLY A 27 -23.58 -45.72 -8.86
N GLY A 28 -22.37 -45.16 -8.93
CA GLY A 28 -22.11 -43.86 -9.54
C GLY A 28 -20.62 -43.54 -9.52
N PHE A 29 -19.97 -43.77 -10.64
CA PHE A 29 -18.56 -43.48 -10.90
C PHE A 29 -18.31 -41.96 -10.77
N LEU A 30 -17.76 -41.52 -9.62
CA LEU A 30 -17.27 -40.15 -9.43
C LEU A 30 -15.75 -40.16 -9.60
N GLU A 31 -15.33 -39.52 -10.68
CA GLU A 31 -13.97 -39.32 -11.13
C GLU A 31 -13.17 -38.58 -10.04
N THR A 32 -12.24 -39.28 -9.40
CA THR A 32 -11.38 -38.73 -8.36
C THR A 32 -10.33 -37.79 -8.97
N ALA A 33 -10.57 -36.48 -8.85
CA ALA A 33 -9.56 -35.45 -9.05
C ALA A 33 -8.46 -35.61 -8.00
N GLY A 34 -7.35 -36.27 -8.36
CA GLY A 34 -6.20 -36.43 -7.47
C GLY A 34 -5.32 -37.65 -7.72
N TRP A 35 -5.28 -38.22 -8.93
CA TRP A 35 -4.35 -39.30 -9.24
C TRP A 35 -2.90 -38.80 -9.19
N ARG A 36 -2.23 -39.04 -8.05
CA ARG A 36 -0.76 -39.02 -7.97
C ARG A 36 -0.26 -40.01 -9.01
N ARG A 37 0.47 -39.52 -10.02
CA ARG A 37 1.15 -40.41 -10.96
C ARG A 37 2.36 -41.00 -10.23
N VAL A 38 2.13 -42.08 -9.48
CA VAL A 38 3.21 -42.89 -8.91
C VAL A 38 3.72 -43.80 -10.02
N PRO A 39 4.95 -43.63 -10.52
CA PRO A 39 5.49 -44.51 -11.55
C PRO A 39 5.51 -45.95 -11.02
N LYS A 40 5.11 -46.90 -11.87
CA LYS A 40 5.09 -48.34 -11.53
C LYS A 40 6.50 -48.78 -11.14
N LYS A 41 6.61 -49.71 -10.18
CA LYS A 41 7.86 -50.26 -9.60
C LYS A 41 8.87 -50.84 -10.62
N HIS A 42 8.50 -50.91 -11.90
CA HIS A 42 9.29 -51.45 -13.02
C HIS A 42 9.83 -50.36 -13.97
N GLU A 43 9.45 -49.10 -13.76
CA GLU A 43 9.99 -47.94 -14.47
C GLU A 43 11.31 -47.57 -13.77
N ARG A 44 12.44 -47.54 -14.51
CA ARG A 44 13.79 -47.26 -13.96
C ARG A 44 13.71 -46.18 -12.88
N SER A 45 14.07 -46.53 -11.64
CA SER A 45 14.16 -45.59 -10.53
C SER A 45 15.06 -44.42 -10.93
N ARG A 46 14.46 -43.28 -11.30
CA ARG A 46 15.20 -42.08 -11.67
C ARG A 46 15.94 -41.58 -10.45
N VAL A 47 17.26 -41.55 -10.59
CA VAL A 47 18.18 -41.08 -9.57
C VAL A 47 18.54 -39.62 -9.85
N GLN A 48 18.31 -38.75 -8.88
CA GLN A 48 18.59 -37.33 -8.98
C GLN A 48 19.72 -36.94 -8.03
N PRO A 49 20.80 -36.29 -8.48
CA PRO A 49 21.75 -35.66 -7.58
C PRO A 49 21.17 -34.37 -7.01
N THR A 50 21.56 -34.01 -5.79
CA THR A 50 21.30 -32.68 -5.22
C THR A 50 22.61 -31.99 -4.90
N VAL A 51 22.72 -30.72 -5.28
CA VAL A 51 23.94 -29.93 -5.13
C VAL A 51 23.62 -28.65 -4.36
N LEU A 52 24.34 -28.40 -3.27
CA LEU A 52 24.32 -27.11 -2.57
C LEU A 52 25.26 -26.15 -3.31
N VAL A 53 24.77 -24.97 -3.69
CA VAL A 53 25.47 -24.02 -4.55
C VAL A 53 25.62 -22.65 -3.85
N PRO A 54 26.79 -22.00 -3.91
CA PRO A 54 26.97 -20.65 -3.36
C PRO A 54 26.06 -19.61 -4.05
N LYS A 55 25.55 -18.65 -3.28
CA LYS A 55 24.60 -17.63 -3.76
C LYS A 55 25.11 -16.83 -4.97
N TYR A 56 26.40 -16.46 -4.99
CA TYR A 56 26.97 -15.72 -6.11
C TYR A 56 26.91 -16.54 -7.41
N LEU A 57 27.07 -17.87 -7.34
CA LEU A 57 27.09 -18.73 -8.51
C LEU A 57 25.69 -18.87 -9.10
N SER A 58 24.65 -19.03 -8.26
CA SER A 58 23.26 -18.97 -8.72
C SER A 58 22.88 -17.63 -9.34
N GLN A 59 23.43 -16.52 -8.83
CA GLN A 59 23.24 -15.19 -9.40
C GLN A 59 23.92 -15.05 -10.77
N GLN A 60 25.08 -15.67 -10.99
CA GLN A 60 25.71 -15.70 -12.32
C GLN A 60 24.93 -16.57 -13.29
N TRP A 61 24.39 -17.71 -12.85
CA TRP A 61 23.56 -18.58 -13.71
C TRP A 61 22.28 -17.89 -14.18
N ALA A 62 21.68 -17.05 -13.35
CA ALA A 62 20.51 -16.25 -13.73
C ALA A 62 20.81 -15.21 -14.82
N LYS A 63 22.08 -14.85 -15.04
CA LYS A 63 22.53 -13.94 -16.10
C LYS A 63 22.89 -14.65 -17.41
N ALA A 64 22.86 -15.98 -17.44
CA ALA A 64 23.21 -16.74 -18.63
C ALA A 64 22.22 -16.45 -19.77
N SER A 65 22.76 -16.08 -20.93
CA SER A 65 21.97 -15.78 -22.13
C SER A 65 21.82 -17.02 -23.02
N GLY A 66 20.73 -17.11 -23.78
CA GLY A 66 20.50 -18.18 -24.75
C GLY A 66 19.91 -19.47 -24.16
N ARG A 67 20.51 -20.62 -24.48
CA ARG A 67 20.00 -21.98 -24.15
C ARG A 67 20.21 -22.39 -22.68
N GLY A 68 20.68 -21.47 -21.83
CA GLY A 68 20.96 -21.75 -20.42
C GLY A 68 22.24 -22.54 -20.16
N GLU A 69 23.24 -22.47 -21.06
CA GLU A 69 24.55 -23.08 -20.81
C GLU A 69 25.35 -22.22 -19.83
N VAL A 70 25.59 -22.77 -18.64
CA VAL A 70 26.28 -22.05 -17.55
C VAL A 70 27.73 -22.48 -17.35
N GLY A 71 28.15 -23.62 -17.86
CA GLY A 71 29.48 -24.16 -17.62
C GLY A 71 29.59 -25.65 -17.90
N LYS A 72 30.74 -26.22 -17.54
CA LYS A 72 31.07 -27.63 -17.78
C LYS A 72 31.33 -28.34 -16.46
N LEU A 73 30.70 -29.50 -16.28
CA LEU A 73 30.95 -30.39 -15.15
C LEU A 73 32.02 -31.41 -15.54
N LYS A 74 33.10 -31.47 -14.76
CA LYS A 74 34.18 -32.45 -14.92
C LYS A 74 34.05 -33.51 -13.82
N ILE A 75 33.97 -34.77 -14.22
CA ILE A 75 33.92 -35.92 -13.32
C ILE A 75 35.17 -36.76 -13.60
N GLY A 76 36.11 -36.73 -12.67
CA GLY A 76 37.34 -37.53 -12.72
C GLY A 76 37.33 -38.63 -11.65
N LYS A 77 38.06 -39.72 -11.90
CA LYS A 77 38.39 -40.71 -10.88
C LYS A 77 39.91 -40.69 -10.70
N ALA A 78 40.38 -40.27 -9.53
CA ALA A 78 41.79 -40.26 -9.19
C ALA A 78 42.02 -41.18 -7.99
N GLN A 79 42.88 -42.20 -8.15
CA GLN A 79 43.29 -43.13 -7.08
C GLN A 79 42.11 -43.71 -6.28
N GLY A 80 41.04 -44.14 -6.98
CA GLY A 80 39.84 -44.72 -6.36
C GLY A 80 38.86 -43.71 -5.72
N LYS A 81 39.22 -42.43 -5.65
CA LYS A 81 38.32 -41.36 -5.18
C LYS A 81 37.69 -40.65 -6.38
N THR A 82 36.37 -40.46 -6.34
CA THR A 82 35.65 -39.69 -7.35
C THR A 82 35.82 -38.20 -7.04
N ALA A 83 36.44 -37.47 -7.96
CA ALA A 83 36.63 -36.03 -7.89
C ALA A 83 35.71 -35.35 -8.90
N VAL A 84 34.81 -34.50 -8.42
CA VAL A 84 33.88 -33.75 -9.28
C VAL A 84 34.18 -32.27 -9.12
N SER A 85 34.28 -31.56 -10.23
CA SER A 85 34.46 -30.11 -10.23
C SER A 85 33.62 -29.47 -11.34
N PHE A 86 33.13 -28.27 -11.06
CA PHE A 86 32.39 -27.46 -12.01
C PHE A 86 33.26 -26.29 -12.49
N SER A 87 33.32 -26.10 -13.80
CA SER A 87 34.01 -24.99 -14.45
C SER A 87 32.97 -24.02 -15.03
N LEU A 88 32.92 -22.80 -14.51
CA LEU A 88 32.04 -21.72 -14.99
C LEU A 88 32.50 -21.22 -16.38
N ASN A 89 31.55 -20.86 -17.24
CA ASN A 89 31.84 -20.25 -18.54
C ASN A 89 32.47 -18.87 -18.38
N GLU A 90 33.40 -18.53 -19.29
CA GLU A 90 34.22 -17.31 -19.21
C GLU A 90 33.36 -16.04 -19.23
N GLU A 91 32.31 -16.00 -20.06
CA GLU A 91 31.35 -14.90 -20.14
C GLU A 91 30.62 -14.63 -18.81
N LEU A 92 30.42 -15.67 -17.99
CA LEU A 92 29.71 -15.58 -16.70
C LEU A 92 30.65 -15.31 -15.53
N THR A 93 31.96 -15.20 -15.78
CA THR A 93 32.93 -14.88 -14.74
C THR A 93 32.94 -13.40 -14.38
N VAL A 94 32.50 -12.51 -15.27
CA VAL A 94 32.53 -11.06 -15.05
C VAL A 94 31.39 -10.64 -14.12
N VAL A 95 31.73 -10.21 -12.91
CA VAL A 95 30.74 -9.67 -11.97
C VAL A 95 30.65 -8.16 -12.14
N GLN A 96 29.61 -7.70 -12.84
CA GLN A 96 29.24 -6.29 -12.81
C GLN A 96 28.62 -5.96 -11.45
N CYS A 97 29.35 -5.21 -10.63
CA CYS A 97 28.82 -4.59 -9.42
C CYS A 97 28.43 -3.15 -9.77
N SER A 98 27.15 -2.80 -9.59
CA SER A 98 26.58 -1.48 -9.90
C SER A 98 26.96 -0.43 -8.85
N GLY A 99 28.25 -0.25 -8.60
CA GLY A 99 28.79 0.72 -7.65
C GLY A 99 30.01 1.42 -8.24
N GLU A 100 30.09 2.74 -8.05
CA GLU A 100 30.89 3.72 -8.80
C GLU A 100 32.43 3.55 -8.78
N LYS A 101 32.97 2.51 -8.15
CA LYS A 101 34.40 2.15 -8.20
C LYS A 101 34.55 0.66 -7.95
N VAL A 102 34.65 -0.16 -8.99
CA VAL A 102 35.10 -1.54 -8.81
C VAL A 102 36.05 -1.93 -9.94
N SER A 103 37.30 -2.22 -9.55
CA SER A 103 38.16 -3.12 -10.31
C SER A 103 37.35 -4.35 -10.69
N SER A 104 37.42 -4.80 -11.94
CA SER A 104 36.68 -5.97 -12.43
C SER A 104 36.83 -7.17 -11.47
N VAL A 105 35.83 -7.41 -10.62
CA VAL A 105 35.84 -8.58 -9.73
C VAL A 105 35.31 -9.76 -10.53
N CYS A 106 36.13 -10.79 -10.61
CA CYS A 106 35.85 -11.99 -11.37
C CYS A 106 35.39 -13.11 -10.42
N SER A 107 34.29 -13.77 -10.74
CA SER A 107 33.87 -14.98 -10.03
C SER A 107 34.89 -16.10 -10.26
N PRO A 108 35.18 -16.95 -9.25
CA PRO A 108 36.06 -18.09 -9.44
C PRO A 108 35.58 -18.96 -10.61
N ARG A 109 36.52 -19.47 -11.41
CA ARG A 109 36.18 -20.34 -12.55
C ARG A 109 35.91 -21.76 -12.10
N GLU A 110 36.72 -22.29 -11.20
CA GLU A 110 36.65 -23.68 -10.75
C GLU A 110 35.98 -23.81 -9.38
N HIS A 111 35.12 -24.81 -9.28
CA HIS A 111 34.35 -25.10 -8.08
C HIS A 111 34.38 -26.61 -7.79
N PRO A 112 35.26 -27.09 -6.91
CA PRO A 112 35.25 -28.50 -6.50
C PRO A 112 33.98 -28.86 -5.73
N PHE A 113 33.48 -30.08 -5.96
CA PHE A 113 32.32 -30.62 -5.27
C PHE A 113 32.78 -31.58 -4.18
N THR A 114 32.28 -31.36 -2.97
CA THR A 114 32.46 -32.28 -1.85
C THR A 114 31.25 -33.20 -1.80
N MET A 115 31.45 -34.51 -2.01
CA MET A 115 30.36 -35.49 -1.90
C MET A 115 29.95 -35.66 -0.45
N GLN A 116 28.64 -35.65 -0.20
CA GLN A 116 28.04 -35.87 1.10
C GLN A 116 27.19 -37.15 1.09
N THR A 117 27.25 -37.90 2.18
CA THR A 117 26.38 -39.08 2.37
C THR A 117 24.95 -38.63 2.65
N VAL A 118 23.96 -39.34 2.08
CA VAL A 118 22.52 -39.01 2.25
C VAL A 118 21.95 -39.33 3.65
N GLY A 119 22.81 -39.68 4.62
CA GLY A 119 22.53 -39.56 6.05
C GLY A 119 21.29 -40.29 6.58
N GLY A 120 20.93 -41.44 6.00
CA GLY A 120 19.75 -42.22 6.43
C GLY A 120 18.39 -41.55 6.12
N GLN A 121 18.40 -40.38 5.48
CA GLN A 121 17.19 -39.67 5.07
C GLN A 121 16.87 -40.00 3.62
N THR A 122 15.62 -40.38 3.36
CA THR A 122 15.13 -40.61 2.00
C THR A 122 14.57 -39.30 1.46
N LEU A 123 15.20 -38.78 0.41
CA LEU A 123 14.81 -37.53 -0.24
C LEU A 123 14.24 -37.84 -1.64
N ALA A 124 13.17 -37.14 -2.02
CA ALA A 124 12.51 -37.29 -3.31
C ALA A 124 12.19 -35.93 -3.91
N VAL A 125 12.21 -35.84 -5.24
CA VAL A 125 11.92 -34.61 -6.00
C VAL A 125 10.52 -34.70 -6.58
N PHE A 126 9.70 -33.70 -6.29
CA PHE A 126 8.37 -33.54 -6.85
C PHE A 126 8.33 -32.31 -7.74
N THR A 127 7.57 -32.39 -8.83
CA THR A 127 7.27 -31.27 -9.71
C THR A 127 5.78 -30.99 -9.65
N GLU A 128 5.44 -29.70 -9.63
CA GLU A 128 4.07 -29.21 -9.63
C GLU A 128 3.88 -28.34 -10.88
N THR A 129 2.82 -28.62 -11.65
CA THR A 129 2.47 -27.81 -12.83
C THR A 129 0.97 -27.70 -12.92
N SER A 130 0.42 -26.48 -12.79
CA SER A 130 -1.00 -26.14 -12.98
C SER A 130 -1.93 -27.30 -12.56
N ASP A 131 -1.85 -27.68 -11.28
CA ASP A 131 -2.65 -28.73 -10.61
C ASP A 131 -2.25 -30.20 -10.87
N LYS A 132 -1.08 -30.45 -11.47
CA LYS A 132 -0.50 -31.79 -11.62
C LYS A 132 0.74 -31.93 -10.76
N LEU A 133 0.70 -32.89 -9.84
CA LEU A 133 1.85 -33.33 -9.05
C LEU A 133 2.47 -34.58 -9.64
N ALA A 134 3.78 -34.55 -9.92
CA ALA A 134 4.55 -35.67 -10.41
C ALA A 134 5.77 -35.95 -9.52
N LEU A 135 6.12 -37.23 -9.35
CA LEU A 135 7.34 -37.67 -8.69
C LEU A 135 8.44 -37.84 -9.77
N GLU A 136 9.46 -36.98 -9.75
CA GLU A 136 10.55 -37.00 -10.72
C GLU A 136 11.58 -38.10 -10.43
N GLY A 137 11.84 -38.37 -9.16
CA GLY A 137 12.84 -39.35 -8.75
C GLY A 137 13.28 -39.25 -7.29
N MET A 138 14.17 -40.17 -6.92
CA MET A 138 14.76 -40.23 -5.58
C MET A 138 16.18 -39.66 -5.60
N VAL A 139 16.55 -38.98 -4.53
CA VAL A 139 17.88 -38.41 -4.37
C VAL A 139 18.82 -39.44 -3.77
N VAL A 140 19.83 -39.84 -4.53
CA VAL A 140 20.84 -40.83 -4.11
C VAL A 140 22.18 -40.19 -3.77
N GLN A 141 22.48 -39.02 -4.33
CA GLN A 141 23.76 -38.35 -4.14
C GLN A 141 23.54 -36.91 -3.70
N ARG A 142 24.26 -36.52 -2.64
CA ARG A 142 24.39 -35.13 -2.21
C ARG A 142 25.79 -34.63 -2.49
N ALA A 143 25.90 -33.39 -2.95
CA ALA A 143 27.16 -32.72 -3.14
C ALA A 143 27.08 -31.28 -2.67
N GLU A 144 28.20 -30.75 -2.21
CA GLU A 144 28.37 -29.34 -1.86
C GLU A 144 29.40 -28.72 -2.81
N CYS A 145 28.95 -27.76 -3.61
CA CYS A 145 29.80 -26.97 -4.49
C CYS A 145 30.53 -25.91 -3.64
N ARG A 146 31.85 -26.01 -3.55
CA ARG A 146 32.67 -25.03 -2.85
C ARG A 146 33.42 -24.13 -3.83
N PRO A 147 33.57 -22.83 -3.52
CA PRO A 147 34.49 -21.98 -4.26
C PRO A 147 35.92 -22.48 -4.09
N ALA A 148 36.70 -22.44 -5.17
CA ALA A 148 38.16 -22.52 -5.02
C ALA A 148 38.66 -21.33 -4.18
N VAL A 149 39.64 -21.58 -3.30
CA VAL A 149 40.27 -20.52 -2.50
C VAL A 149 41.13 -19.68 -3.44
N SER A 150 40.58 -18.57 -3.93
CA SER A 150 41.24 -17.61 -4.81
C SER A 150 41.15 -16.20 -4.24
N GLU A 151 42.10 -15.35 -4.62
CA GLU A 151 42.07 -13.92 -4.27
C GLU A 151 40.79 -13.25 -4.80
N SER A 152 40.33 -13.67 -5.98
CA SER A 152 39.10 -13.17 -6.59
C SER A 152 37.86 -13.51 -5.76
N TYR A 153 37.78 -14.71 -5.19
CA TYR A 153 36.70 -15.10 -4.27
C TYR A 153 36.71 -14.24 -3.00
N MET A 154 37.88 -13.99 -2.43
CA MET A 154 38.01 -13.17 -1.22
C MET A 154 37.59 -11.72 -1.47
N LYS A 155 37.95 -11.15 -2.63
CA LYS A 155 37.50 -9.81 -3.06
C LYS A 155 35.97 -9.77 -3.22
N LEU A 156 35.40 -10.76 -3.90
CA LEU A 156 33.94 -10.89 -4.08
C LEU A 156 33.23 -10.99 -2.72
N LYS A 157 33.76 -11.82 -1.82
CA LYS A 157 33.19 -12.01 -0.48
C LYS A 157 33.26 -10.73 0.35
N LYS A 158 34.35 -9.97 0.25
CA LYS A 158 34.50 -8.66 0.91
C LYS A 158 33.45 -7.67 0.42
N LEU A 159 33.25 -7.55 -0.90
CA LEU A 159 32.22 -6.67 -1.47
C LEU A 159 30.82 -7.06 -1.04
N GLN A 160 30.52 -8.36 -1.04
CA GLN A 160 29.22 -8.86 -0.60
C GLN A 160 28.95 -8.55 0.89
N ILE A 161 29.98 -8.71 1.74
CA ILE A 161 29.88 -8.33 3.15
C ILE A 161 29.63 -6.83 3.26
N GLU A 162 30.44 -6.00 2.60
CA GLU A 162 30.30 -4.55 2.60
C GLU A 162 28.87 -4.12 2.20
N GLU A 163 28.34 -4.66 1.10
CA GLU A 163 26.97 -4.38 0.65
C GLU A 163 25.92 -4.83 1.66
N SER A 164 26.04 -6.03 2.22
CA SER A 164 25.09 -6.55 3.21
C SER A 164 25.16 -5.88 4.57
N THR A 165 26.33 -5.32 4.93
CA THR A 165 26.54 -4.60 6.19
C THR A 165 26.09 -3.15 6.13
N LYS A 166 25.82 -2.61 4.93
CA LYS A 166 25.25 -1.26 4.79
C LYS A 166 23.85 -1.25 5.40
N PRO A 167 23.63 -0.49 6.49
CA PRO A 167 22.32 -0.45 7.12
C PRO A 167 21.34 0.29 6.21
N LEU A 168 20.11 -0.22 6.12
CA LEU A 168 19.01 0.41 5.35
C LEU A 168 18.62 1.80 5.89
N ARG A 169 18.92 2.06 7.16
CA ARG A 169 18.61 3.32 7.85
C ARG A 169 19.84 3.81 8.56
N PHE A 170 20.16 5.08 8.38
CA PHE A 170 21.28 5.73 9.04
C PHE A 170 20.78 6.90 9.88
N SER A 171 21.11 6.92 11.17
CA SER A 171 20.90 8.09 12.02
C SER A 171 21.96 9.14 11.66
N GLN A 172 21.56 10.21 10.97
CA GLN A 172 22.45 11.34 10.72
C GLN A 172 22.46 12.25 11.95
N LYS A 173 23.65 12.46 12.53
CA LYS A 173 23.83 13.52 13.52
C LYS A 173 23.71 14.85 12.81
N LEU A 174 22.76 15.67 13.22
CA LEU A 174 22.62 17.03 12.73
C LEU A 174 23.77 17.86 13.32
N GLU A 175 24.55 18.51 12.45
CA GLU A 175 25.69 19.35 12.85
C GLU A 175 25.26 20.50 13.76
N LYS A 176 24.09 21.07 13.47
CA LYS A 176 23.43 22.06 14.31
C LYS A 176 22.20 21.42 14.93
N ALA A 177 22.01 21.65 16.23
CA ALA A 177 20.75 21.32 16.87
C ALA A 177 19.63 22.04 16.09
N VAL A 178 18.64 21.28 15.61
CA VAL A 178 17.43 21.84 15.01
C VAL A 178 16.66 22.49 16.15
N THR A 179 16.97 23.76 16.41
CA THR A 179 16.27 24.63 17.36
C THR A 179 15.00 25.22 16.76
N THR A 180 14.40 24.53 15.77
CA THR A 180 12.96 24.66 15.51
C THR A 180 12.24 23.94 16.65
N ASN A 181 12.44 24.44 17.86
CA ASN A 181 11.57 24.16 18.97
C ASN A 181 10.18 24.48 18.44
N TYR A 182 9.34 23.47 18.29
CA TYR A 182 7.92 23.68 18.15
C TYR A 182 7.50 24.40 19.42
N LYS A 183 7.56 25.73 19.39
CA LYS A 183 7.07 26.56 20.47
C LYS A 183 5.58 26.26 20.48
N PRO A 184 5.03 25.71 21.58
CA PRO A 184 3.60 25.50 21.66
C PRO A 184 2.94 26.82 21.33
N VAL A 185 1.99 26.78 20.39
CA VAL A 185 1.26 27.98 19.95
C VAL A 185 0.77 28.67 21.21
N SER A 186 1.28 29.87 21.50
CA SER A 186 1.02 30.53 22.79
C SER A 186 -0.46 30.83 22.99
N ASN A 187 -1.20 30.84 21.89
CA ASN A 187 -2.63 31.05 21.89
C ASN A 187 -3.35 29.97 21.06
N HIS A 188 -4.23 29.22 21.71
CA HIS A 188 -5.03 28.21 21.03
C HIS A 188 -5.95 28.86 19.97
N SER A 189 -6.16 28.19 18.84
CA SER A 189 -7.03 28.67 17.74
C SER A 189 -8.41 29.10 18.22
N HIS A 190 -8.98 28.36 19.18
CA HIS A 190 -10.25 28.69 19.80
C HIS A 190 -10.26 30.06 20.49
N ASN A 191 -9.16 30.46 21.12
CA ASN A 191 -9.08 31.75 21.81
C ASN A 191 -8.92 32.91 20.81
N VAL A 192 -8.20 32.70 19.71
CA VAL A 192 -8.12 33.68 18.61
C VAL A 192 -9.50 33.90 17.97
N GLU A 193 -10.24 32.83 17.73
CA GLU A 193 -11.58 32.90 17.17
C GLU A 193 -12.60 33.51 18.15
N TYR A 194 -12.45 33.25 19.46
CA TYR A 194 -13.29 33.86 20.49
C TYR A 194 -13.10 35.38 20.56
N GLU A 195 -11.86 35.88 20.54
CA GLU A 195 -11.54 37.31 20.51
C GLU A 195 -12.09 37.97 19.23
N LYS A 196 -11.91 37.33 18.07
CA LYS A 196 -12.47 37.80 16.79
C LYS A 196 -13.99 37.90 16.85
N ARG A 197 -14.66 36.85 17.32
CA ARG A 197 -16.12 36.80 17.46
C ARG A 197 -16.64 37.85 18.44
N LYS A 198 -15.96 38.06 19.56
CA LYS A 198 -16.28 39.12 20.54
C LYS A 198 -16.20 40.52 19.93
N LYS A 199 -15.24 40.75 19.02
CA LYS A 199 -15.07 42.03 18.32
C LYS A 199 -16.10 42.23 17.20
N GLU A 200 -16.45 41.18 16.47
CA GLU A 200 -17.36 41.24 15.31
C GLU A 200 -18.86 41.14 15.70
N GLU A 201 -19.21 40.30 16.67
CA GLU A 201 -20.58 40.18 17.21
C GLU A 201 -20.90 41.24 18.26
N GLY A 202 -20.30 42.43 18.17
CA GLY A 202 -20.61 43.56 19.05
C GLY A 202 -22.13 43.69 19.25
N LYS A 203 -22.56 44.06 20.48
CA LYS A 203 -23.97 44.11 20.86
C LYS A 203 -24.78 44.86 19.79
N ARG A 204 -25.63 44.13 19.06
CA ARG A 204 -26.51 44.66 18.01
C ARG A 204 -27.49 45.65 18.64
N ALA A 205 -27.13 46.93 18.65
CA ALA A 205 -27.99 48.01 19.12
C ALA A 205 -29.07 48.31 18.07
N ARG A 206 -30.28 48.66 18.54
CA ARG A 206 -31.36 49.11 17.65
C ARG A 206 -30.93 50.43 17.01
N ALA A 207 -30.78 50.43 15.70
CA ALA A 207 -30.61 51.66 14.93
C ALA A 207 -31.98 52.34 14.72
N ASP A 208 -31.94 53.60 14.27
CA ASP A 208 -33.16 54.34 13.96
C ASP A 208 -33.97 53.66 12.84
N LYS A 209 -35.29 53.71 12.96
CA LYS A 209 -36.22 52.96 12.10
C LYS A 209 -36.04 53.32 10.63
N GLN A 210 -35.84 54.61 10.34
CA GLN A 210 -35.66 55.12 8.98
C GLN A 210 -34.40 54.55 8.32
N LYS A 211 -33.29 54.53 9.06
CA LYS A 211 -32.02 53.98 8.59
C LYS A 211 -32.09 52.47 8.34
N VAL A 212 -32.80 51.73 9.19
CA VAL A 212 -33.00 50.28 8.98
C VAL A 212 -33.84 50.02 7.74
N LEU A 213 -34.86 50.85 7.50
CA LEU A 213 -35.72 50.76 6.33
C LEU A 213 -34.96 51.02 5.03
N GLU A 214 -34.08 52.02 4.99
CA GLU A 214 -33.17 52.26 3.84
C GLU A 214 -32.24 51.06 3.58
N MET A 215 -31.65 50.47 4.64
CA MET A 215 -30.80 49.28 4.50
C MET A 215 -31.59 48.06 4.00
N LEU A 216 -32.85 47.91 4.44
CA LEU A 216 -33.72 46.84 3.99
C LEU A 216 -34.10 47.00 2.52
N PHE A 217 -34.46 48.21 2.08
CA PHE A 217 -34.76 48.47 0.67
C PHE A 217 -33.53 48.23 -0.23
N SER A 218 -32.34 48.67 0.17
CA SER A 218 -31.11 48.37 -0.57
C SER A 218 -30.78 46.87 -0.62
N ALA A 219 -31.17 46.09 0.40
CA ALA A 219 -31.05 44.64 0.35
C ALA A 219 -32.05 44.05 -0.66
N PHE A 220 -33.33 44.39 -0.54
CA PHE A 220 -34.41 43.87 -1.40
C PHE A 220 -34.33 44.31 -2.86
N GLU A 221 -33.63 45.41 -3.15
CA GLU A 221 -33.26 45.83 -4.50
C GLU A 221 -32.31 44.82 -5.15
N LYS A 222 -31.43 44.17 -4.37
CA LYS A 222 -30.51 43.15 -4.89
C LYS A 222 -31.20 41.82 -5.10
N HIS A 223 -31.98 41.35 -4.14
CA HIS A 223 -32.70 40.07 -4.23
C HIS A 223 -34.14 40.23 -3.73
N GLN A 224 -35.11 39.69 -4.49
CA GLN A 224 -36.53 39.79 -4.18
C GLN A 224 -36.94 39.10 -2.86
N TYR A 225 -36.27 38.01 -2.50
CA TYR A 225 -36.57 37.20 -1.31
C TYR A 225 -35.37 37.09 -0.39
N TYR A 226 -35.55 37.34 0.90
CA TYR A 226 -34.51 37.14 1.91
C TYR A 226 -34.97 36.29 3.08
N ASN A 227 -34.06 35.49 3.63
CA ASN A 227 -34.27 34.85 4.93
C ASN A 227 -34.05 35.88 6.06
N ILE A 228 -34.78 35.74 7.16
CA ILE A 228 -34.59 36.59 8.34
C ILE A 228 -33.16 36.52 8.88
N ARG A 229 -32.44 35.40 8.72
CA ARG A 229 -31.03 35.28 9.14
C ARG A 229 -30.12 36.21 8.34
N ASP A 230 -30.31 36.28 7.03
CA ASP A 230 -29.47 37.08 6.14
C ASP A 230 -29.74 38.58 6.36
N LEU A 231 -31.00 38.97 6.54
CA LEU A 231 -31.37 40.36 6.88
C LEU A 231 -30.77 40.80 8.21
N VAL A 232 -30.69 39.89 9.18
CA VAL A 232 -30.04 40.13 10.47
C VAL A 232 -28.54 40.32 10.32
N ASP A 233 -27.90 39.59 9.41
CA ASP A 233 -26.46 39.71 9.18
C ASP A 233 -26.09 40.92 8.32
N ILE A 234 -26.95 41.33 7.39
CA ILE A 234 -26.77 42.55 6.57
C ILE A 234 -27.01 43.80 7.42
N THR A 235 -28.15 43.89 8.12
CA THR A 235 -28.53 45.11 8.86
C THR A 235 -27.92 45.19 10.26
N LYS A 236 -27.36 44.07 10.76
CA LYS A 236 -26.87 43.90 12.13
C LYS A 236 -27.91 44.29 13.19
N GLN A 237 -29.20 44.16 12.89
CA GLN A 237 -30.30 44.49 13.81
C GLN A 237 -30.84 43.25 14.54
N PRO A 238 -31.40 43.39 15.75
CA PRO A 238 -32.07 42.29 16.44
C PRO A 238 -33.26 41.72 15.65
N VAL A 239 -33.41 40.38 15.66
CA VAL A 239 -34.48 39.65 14.94
C VAL A 239 -35.88 40.19 15.24
N ILE A 240 -36.14 40.54 16.50
CA ILE A 240 -37.45 41.03 16.96
C ILE A 240 -37.76 42.37 16.29
N TYR A 241 -36.79 43.29 16.28
CA TYR A 241 -36.96 44.63 15.72
C TYR A 241 -37.13 44.60 14.19
N LEU A 242 -36.37 43.74 13.51
CA LEU A 242 -36.56 43.51 12.08
C LEU A 242 -37.95 42.94 11.76
N LYS A 243 -38.46 42.00 12.56
CA LYS A 243 -39.82 41.46 12.36
C LYS A 243 -40.93 42.46 12.62
N GLU A 244 -40.71 43.47 13.47
CA GLU A 244 -41.65 44.58 13.66
C GLU A 244 -41.73 45.43 12.40
N ILE A 245 -40.57 45.87 11.87
CA ILE A 245 -40.50 46.68 10.65
C ILE A 245 -41.01 45.90 9.44
N LEU A 246 -40.56 44.66 9.24
CA LEU A 246 -40.97 43.80 8.13
C LEU A 246 -42.46 43.46 8.15
N ARG A 247 -43.13 43.50 9.31
CA ARG A 247 -44.59 43.32 9.39
C ARG A 247 -45.35 44.53 8.84
N GLU A 248 -44.76 45.72 8.91
CA GLU A 248 -45.36 46.94 8.35
C GLU A 248 -45.20 46.98 6.82
N ILE A 249 -44.00 46.69 6.30
CA ILE A 249 -43.64 46.90 4.89
C ILE A 249 -43.59 45.62 4.02
N GLY A 250 -43.54 44.43 4.63
CA GLY A 250 -43.28 43.17 3.94
C GLY A 250 -44.38 42.12 4.08
N VAL A 251 -44.23 41.03 3.33
CA VAL A 251 -45.07 39.83 3.34
C VAL A 251 -44.20 38.64 3.73
N TYR A 252 -44.72 37.76 4.59
CA TYR A 252 -44.03 36.56 5.02
C TYR A 252 -44.53 35.33 4.25
N ASN A 253 -43.63 34.71 3.48
CA ASN A 253 -43.93 33.53 2.68
C ASN A 253 -43.82 32.26 3.54
N SER A 254 -44.98 31.78 4.02
CA SER A 254 -45.05 30.61 4.91
C SER A 254 -44.99 29.25 4.20
N ARG A 255 -45.21 29.22 2.88
CA ARG A 255 -45.31 28.01 2.05
C ARG A 255 -44.66 28.23 0.68
N GLY A 256 -44.28 27.13 0.01
CA GLY A 256 -43.71 27.14 -1.33
C GLY A 256 -42.16 27.09 -1.37
N PRO A 257 -41.56 27.24 -2.56
CA PRO A 257 -40.10 27.23 -2.75
C PRO A 257 -39.37 28.30 -1.93
N HIS A 258 -39.99 29.46 -1.73
CA HIS A 258 -39.49 30.56 -0.90
C HIS A 258 -40.02 30.49 0.54
N LYS A 259 -40.06 29.29 1.14
CA LYS A 259 -40.56 29.13 2.51
C LYS A 259 -39.67 29.84 3.52
N SER A 260 -40.29 30.54 4.46
CA SER A 260 -39.64 31.31 5.53
C SER A 260 -38.82 32.51 5.07
N THR A 261 -39.09 33.01 3.86
CA THR A 261 -38.52 34.27 3.38
C THR A 261 -39.49 35.43 3.58
N TRP A 262 -38.94 36.63 3.57
CA TRP A 262 -39.66 37.89 3.52
C TRP A 262 -39.50 38.49 2.13
N GLU A 263 -40.54 39.15 1.66
CA GLU A 263 -40.57 39.96 0.44
C GLU A 263 -41.21 41.32 0.77
N LEU A 264 -40.97 42.34 -0.06
CA LEU A 264 -41.65 43.63 0.09
C LEU A 264 -43.08 43.54 -0.45
N LYS A 265 -44.01 44.27 0.19
CA LYS A 265 -45.36 44.49 -0.35
C LYS A 265 -45.28 45.16 -1.72
N PRO A 266 -46.25 44.91 -2.61
CA PRO A 266 -46.25 45.48 -3.96
C PRO A 266 -46.24 47.01 -4.00
N GLU A 267 -46.77 47.67 -2.97
CA GLU A 267 -46.75 49.13 -2.82
C GLU A 267 -45.34 49.71 -2.61
N TYR A 268 -44.40 48.88 -2.13
CA TYR A 268 -43.00 49.25 -1.87
C TYR A 268 -42.02 48.54 -2.82
N ARG A 269 -42.53 47.90 -3.88
CA ARG A 269 -41.71 47.31 -4.95
C ARG A 269 -41.39 48.40 -5.97
N HIS A 270 -40.12 48.76 -6.08
CA HIS A 270 -39.58 49.54 -7.19
C HIS A 270 -38.66 48.66 -8.02
N TYR A 271 -39.18 47.54 -8.53
CA TYR A 271 -38.47 46.81 -9.57
C TYR A 271 -38.55 47.66 -10.82
N GLU A 272 -37.42 48.13 -11.35
CA GLU A 272 -37.40 48.53 -12.75
C GLU A 272 -37.79 47.27 -13.55
N GLU A 273 -38.97 47.28 -14.18
CA GLU A 273 -39.36 46.26 -15.17
C GLU A 273 -38.30 46.27 -16.28
N GLY A 274 -37.26 45.44 -16.16
CA GLY A 274 -36.18 45.51 -17.14
C GLY A 274 -35.01 44.53 -17.03
N GLN A 275 -34.97 43.57 -16.11
CA GLN A 275 -33.86 42.60 -16.03
C GLN A 275 -34.27 41.19 -15.52
N GLU A 276 -35.42 40.65 -15.93
CA GLU A 276 -35.79 39.25 -15.60
C GLU A 276 -35.84 38.29 -16.81
N ASP A 277 -35.52 38.74 -18.03
CA ASP A 277 -35.67 37.89 -19.24
C ASP A 277 -34.38 37.20 -19.75
N GLU A 278 -33.22 37.29 -19.08
CA GLU A 278 -31.96 36.69 -19.61
C GLU A 278 -31.41 35.46 -18.86
N GLU A 279 -31.91 35.09 -17.68
CA GLU A 279 -31.36 33.93 -16.94
C GLU A 279 -32.13 32.61 -17.12
N GLU A 280 -33.30 32.60 -17.79
CA GLU A 280 -34.08 31.37 -18.03
C GLU A 280 -33.75 30.64 -19.36
N LYS A 281 -32.64 30.99 -20.03
CA LYS A 281 -32.26 30.38 -21.33
C LYS A 281 -30.94 29.62 -21.40
N ILE A 282 -30.33 29.31 -20.26
CA ILE A 282 -29.18 28.38 -20.21
C ILE A 282 -29.37 27.37 -19.08
N GLU A 283 -30.27 26.40 -19.29
CA GLU A 283 -30.06 24.99 -18.91
C GLU A 283 -30.96 24.07 -19.74
#